data_AF-A0A9X4L3I0-F1
#
_entry.id   AF-A0A9X4L3I0-F1
#
_cell.length_a   1.000
_cell.length_b   1.000
_cell.length_c   1.000
_cell.angle_alpha   90.00
_cell.angle_beta   90.00
_cell.angle_gamma   90.00
#
_symmetry.space_group_name_H-M   'P 1'
#
loop_
_entity.id
_entity.type
_entity.pdbx_description
1 polymer ?
#
loop_
_entity_poly.entity_id
_entity_poly.type
_entity_poly.pdbx_seq_one_letter_code
_entity_poly.pdbx_strand_id
1 'polypeptide(L)'
;MSIFNRRSLLYVPGNTEKMMEKSLSLESDGIIFDLEDAVSLTEKEFARENVAKFLSSMTSSPKEFIVRINPLNTYFGIEDLLEIVKQQPDAIIIPKAELKSLITVDEMLNTLEPNANIELGSIKLIPLIETVKGVNQINQILENSERIIGVHLGGEDLTNELGVNRTKKVMRYFLQEVN
;
A
#
# COMPACT_ATOMS: atom_id res chain seq x y z
N MET A 1 19.54 0.98 -5.48
CA MET A 1 18.34 0.63 -4.71
C MET A 1 18.49 1.23 -3.32
N SER A 2 17.63 2.19 -2.97
CA SER A 2 17.63 2.79 -1.64
C SER A 2 17.11 1.76 -0.64
N ILE A 3 17.89 1.49 0.41
CA ILE A 3 17.46 0.60 1.49
C ILE A 3 16.82 1.49 2.55
N PHE A 4 15.49 1.44 2.65
CA PHE A 4 14.74 2.12 3.69
C PHE A 4 14.65 1.25 4.95
N ASN A 5 14.76 1.89 6.11
CA ASN A 5 14.35 1.26 7.36
C ASN A 5 12.82 1.33 7.46
N ARG A 6 12.15 0.36 8.10
CA ARG A 6 10.67 0.35 8.24
C ARG A 6 10.24 0.04 9.66
N ARG A 7 10.85 0.72 10.63
CA ARG A 7 10.52 0.56 12.06
C ARG A 7 9.21 1.26 12.40
N SER A 8 8.91 2.34 11.69
CA SER A 8 7.69 3.13 11.84
C SER A 8 7.24 3.71 10.50
N LEU A 9 6.03 3.36 10.08
CA LEU A 9 5.35 3.87 8.90
C LEU A 9 4.10 4.63 9.33
N LEU A 10 3.95 5.87 8.89
CA LEU A 10 2.85 6.74 9.31
C LEU A 10 1.72 6.71 8.27
N TYR A 11 0.53 6.27 8.64
CA TYR A 11 -0.67 6.39 7.81
C TYR A 11 -1.18 7.85 7.78
N VAL A 12 -1.42 8.36 6.58
CA VAL A 12 -1.89 9.73 6.34
C VAL A 12 -3.01 9.71 5.29
N PRO A 13 -4.21 10.23 5.58
CA PRO A 13 -5.31 10.27 4.61
C PRO A 13 -4.95 11.13 3.39
N GLY A 14 -5.14 10.58 2.19
CA GLY A 14 -4.81 11.25 0.93
C GLY A 14 -5.68 12.48 0.62
N ASN A 15 -6.87 12.60 1.23
CA ASN A 15 -7.73 13.77 1.10
C ASN A 15 -7.37 14.93 2.06
N THR A 16 -6.31 14.83 2.86
CA THR A 16 -5.95 15.87 3.83
C THR A 16 -4.56 16.46 3.57
N GLU A 17 -4.48 17.48 2.70
CA GLU A 17 -3.25 18.20 2.34
C GLU A 17 -2.40 18.58 3.56
N LYS A 18 -3.02 19.23 4.55
CA LYS A 18 -2.35 19.67 5.78
C LYS A 18 -1.68 18.52 6.55
N MET A 19 -2.26 17.32 6.52
CA MET A 19 -1.68 16.15 7.19
C MET A 19 -0.51 15.58 6.39
N MET A 20 -0.60 15.56 5.05
CA MET A 20 0.52 15.16 4.19
C MET A 20 1.72 16.08 4.35
N GLU A 21 1.52 17.39 4.32
CA GLU A 21 2.59 18.37 4.57
C GLU A 21 3.21 18.20 5.96
N LYS A 22 2.37 18.08 7.00
CA LYS A 22 2.84 17.88 8.36
C LYS A 22 3.63 16.58 8.51
N SER A 23 3.25 15.51 7.82
CA SER A 23 3.88 14.20 7.93
C SER A 23 5.37 14.21 7.59
N LEU A 24 5.81 15.10 6.70
CA LEU A 24 7.22 15.28 6.33
C LEU A 24 8.09 15.70 7.53
N SER A 25 7.52 16.44 8.48
CA SER A 25 8.22 16.94 9.68
C SER A 25 8.24 15.97 10.85
N LEU A 26 7.45 14.89 10.81
CA LEU A 26 7.34 13.93 11.91
C LEU A 26 8.47 12.90 11.86
N GLU A 27 8.90 12.39 13.02
CA GLU A 27 9.87 11.30 13.07
C GLU A 27 9.19 9.99 12.65
N SER A 28 9.53 9.51 11.45
CA SER A 28 9.09 8.23 10.89
C SER A 28 10.08 7.82 9.80
N ASP A 29 10.17 6.51 9.52
CA ASP A 29 11.03 6.03 8.44
C ASP A 29 10.33 6.15 7.07
N GLY A 30 9.00 6.02 7.06
CA GLY A 30 8.18 6.19 5.86
C GLY A 30 6.80 6.77 6.15
N ILE A 31 6.10 7.12 5.08
CA ILE A 31 4.74 7.67 5.09
C ILE A 31 3.90 6.83 4.12
N ILE A 32 2.73 6.40 4.60
CA ILE A 32 1.72 5.71 3.80
C ILE A 32 0.61 6.71 3.51
N PHE A 33 0.52 7.16 2.27
CA PHE A 33 -0.61 7.95 1.79
C PHE A 33 -1.77 7.00 1.51
N ASP A 34 -2.85 7.18 2.24
CA ASP A 34 -3.99 6.27 2.22
C ASP A 34 -5.09 6.79 1.28
N LEU A 35 -5.39 6.01 0.25
CA LEU A 35 -6.53 6.23 -0.65
C LEU A 35 -7.72 5.34 -0.27
N GLU A 36 -7.58 4.43 0.69
CA GLU A 36 -8.57 3.42 1.07
C GLU A 36 -9.39 3.87 2.32
N ASP A 37 -9.33 3.16 3.45
CA ASP A 37 -10.32 3.29 4.53
C ASP A 37 -10.38 4.67 5.19
N ALA A 38 -9.28 5.43 5.17
CA ALA A 38 -9.26 6.78 5.71
C ALA A 38 -9.96 7.82 4.81
N VAL A 39 -10.42 7.44 3.62
CA VAL A 39 -11.03 8.32 2.62
C VAL A 39 -12.46 7.89 2.34
N SER A 40 -13.40 8.83 2.45
CA SER A 40 -14.81 8.56 2.13
C SER A 40 -15.00 8.30 0.63
N LEU A 41 -16.06 7.57 0.27
CA LEU A 41 -16.32 7.20 -1.13
C LEU A 41 -16.37 8.42 -2.08
N THR A 42 -16.96 9.52 -1.63
CA THR A 42 -17.10 10.77 -2.39
C THR A 42 -15.81 11.56 -2.54
N GLU A 43 -14.78 11.22 -1.76
CA GLU A 43 -13.49 11.93 -1.75
C GLU A 43 -12.36 11.13 -2.41
N LYS A 44 -12.63 9.91 -2.89
CA LYS A 44 -11.60 9.02 -3.47
C LYS A 44 -10.84 9.64 -4.64
N GLU A 45 -11.57 10.26 -5.56
CA GLU A 45 -11.00 10.93 -6.73
C GLU A 45 -10.13 12.12 -6.29
N PHE A 46 -10.67 12.98 -5.41
CA PHE A 46 -9.93 14.09 -4.84
C PHE A 46 -8.66 13.63 -4.09
N ALA A 47 -8.75 12.56 -3.29
CA ALA A 47 -7.60 12.01 -2.58
C ALA A 47 -6.51 11.52 -3.53
N ARG A 48 -6.88 10.84 -4.62
CA ARG A 48 -5.93 10.38 -5.64
C ARG A 48 -5.21 11.56 -6.30
N GLU A 49 -5.97 12.54 -6.79
CA GLU A 49 -5.40 13.75 -7.40
C GLU A 49 -4.47 14.48 -6.44
N ASN A 50 -4.88 14.57 -5.18
CA ASN A 50 -4.12 15.25 -4.14
C ASN A 50 -2.81 14.52 -3.80
N VAL A 51 -2.83 13.21 -3.62
CA VAL A 51 -1.62 12.40 -3.42
C VAL A 51 -0.72 12.50 -4.65
N ALA A 52 -1.27 12.44 -5.87
CA ALA A 52 -0.48 12.55 -7.09
C ALA A 52 0.22 13.91 -7.20
N LYS A 53 -0.52 14.99 -6.93
CA LYS A 53 0.02 16.36 -6.86
C LYS A 53 1.09 16.48 -5.78
N PHE A 54 0.87 15.92 -4.59
CA PHE A 54 1.84 15.93 -3.52
C PHE A 54 3.14 15.23 -3.92
N LEU A 55 3.06 14.00 -4.44
CA LEU A 55 4.22 13.23 -4.89
C LEU A 55 5.00 13.95 -6.01
N SER A 56 4.30 14.48 -7.03
CA SER A 56 4.94 15.23 -8.13
C SER A 56 5.68 16.49 -7.67
N SER A 57 5.27 17.09 -6.55
CA SER A 57 5.93 18.27 -5.97
C SER A 57 7.22 17.94 -5.21
N MET A 58 7.46 16.66 -4.92
CA MET A 58 8.62 16.20 -4.15
C MET A 58 9.73 15.77 -5.11
N THR A 59 10.88 16.47 -5.05
CA THR A 59 12.06 16.13 -5.88
C THR A 59 12.96 15.10 -5.22
N SER A 60 12.94 15.02 -3.89
CA SER A 60 13.60 13.99 -3.08
C SER A 60 13.05 14.01 -1.67
N SER A 61 13.05 12.86 -1.01
CA SER A 61 12.68 12.72 0.39
C SER A 61 13.63 11.74 1.07
N PRO A 62 14.08 12.02 2.32
CA PRO A 62 14.79 11.02 3.10
C PRO A 62 13.87 9.91 3.63
N LYS A 63 12.54 10.08 3.51
CA LYS A 63 11.52 9.13 3.93
C LYS A 63 11.01 8.32 2.75
N GLU A 64 10.68 7.06 3.01
CA GLU A 64 9.97 6.21 2.04
C GLU A 64 8.54 6.73 1.84
N PHE A 65 8.13 6.95 0.59
CA PHE A 65 6.77 7.28 0.22
C PHE A 65 6.05 6.06 -0.33
N ILE A 66 5.03 5.64 0.40
CA ILE A 66 4.22 4.47 0.13
C ILE A 66 2.79 4.93 -0.14
N VAL A 67 2.10 4.34 -1.11
CA VAL A 67 0.69 4.62 -1.36
C VAL A 67 -0.14 3.36 -1.15
N ARG A 68 -1.15 3.42 -0.26
CA ARG A 68 -2.18 2.38 -0.18
C ARG A 68 -3.29 2.72 -1.16
N ILE A 69 -3.40 1.94 -2.22
CA ILE A 69 -4.47 2.07 -3.23
C ILE A 69 -5.76 1.44 -2.72
N ASN A 70 -6.89 1.67 -3.40
CA ASN A 70 -8.10 0.89 -3.19
C ASN A 70 -7.98 -0.53 -3.78
N PRO A 71 -8.83 -1.48 -3.37
CA PRO A 71 -8.83 -2.83 -3.92
C PRO A 71 -9.01 -2.84 -5.45
N LEU A 72 -8.17 -3.62 -6.16
CA LEU A 72 -8.17 -3.67 -7.62
C LEU A 72 -9.49 -4.15 -8.26
N ASN A 73 -10.36 -4.82 -7.50
CA ASN A 73 -11.68 -5.21 -7.98
C ASN A 73 -12.69 -4.05 -7.98
N THR A 74 -12.25 -2.83 -7.66
CA THR A 74 -13.05 -1.60 -7.69
C THR A 74 -12.57 -0.67 -8.80
N TYR A 75 -13.46 0.20 -9.28
CA TYR A 75 -13.10 1.30 -10.19
C TYR A 75 -11.96 2.16 -9.62
N PHE A 76 -12.03 2.48 -8.32
CA PHE A 76 -11.03 3.32 -7.66
C PHE A 76 -9.64 2.69 -7.67
N GLY A 77 -9.51 1.39 -7.40
CA GLY A 77 -8.20 0.73 -7.35
C GLY A 77 -7.45 0.77 -8.68
N ILE A 78 -8.17 0.63 -9.81
CA ILE A 78 -7.57 0.74 -11.14
C ILE A 78 -7.11 2.17 -11.42
N GLU A 79 -7.97 3.15 -11.19
CA GLU A 79 -7.65 4.56 -11.40
C GLU A 79 -6.51 5.04 -10.49
N ASP A 80 -6.48 4.57 -9.23
CA ASP A 80 -5.39 4.85 -8.30
C ASP A 80 -4.07 4.35 -8.89
N LEU A 81 -4.00 3.12 -9.37
CA LEU A 81 -2.76 2.55 -9.92
C LEU A 81 -2.31 3.30 -11.19
N LEU A 82 -3.26 3.63 -12.08
CA LEU A 82 -2.96 4.35 -13.32
C LEU A 82 -2.36 5.75 -13.05
N GLU A 83 -2.84 6.44 -12.02
CA GLU A 83 -2.38 7.79 -11.71
C GLU A 83 -1.11 7.80 -10.85
N ILE A 84 -1.08 6.97 -9.82
CA ILE A 84 -0.01 6.98 -8.82
C ILE A 84 1.32 6.47 -9.39
N VAL A 85 1.30 5.50 -10.31
CA VAL A 85 2.55 4.96 -10.91
C VAL A 85 3.35 6.06 -11.62
N LYS A 86 2.68 7.02 -12.26
CA LYS A 86 3.33 8.16 -12.93
C LYS A 86 4.13 9.03 -11.97
N GLN A 87 3.78 9.00 -10.69
CA GLN A 87 4.39 9.81 -9.63
C GLN A 87 5.51 9.08 -8.88
N GLN A 88 5.84 7.86 -9.33
CA GLN A 88 6.99 7.07 -8.87
C GLN A 88 7.10 6.98 -7.33
N PRO A 89 6.06 6.52 -6.61
CA PRO A 89 6.22 6.20 -5.19
C PRO A 89 7.24 5.08 -5.01
N ASP A 90 7.87 5.01 -3.83
CA ASP A 90 8.81 3.93 -3.52
C ASP A 90 8.12 2.56 -3.47
N ALA A 91 6.89 2.53 -2.95
CA ALA A 91 6.09 1.31 -2.88
C ALA A 91 4.58 1.54 -2.96
N ILE A 92 3.86 0.49 -3.34
CA ILE A 92 2.40 0.43 -3.32
C ILE A 92 1.96 -0.67 -2.35
N ILE A 93 1.05 -0.32 -1.44
CA ILE A 93 0.32 -1.28 -0.62
C ILE A 93 -0.91 -1.76 -1.37
N ILE A 94 -1.03 -3.08 -1.53
CA ILE A 94 -2.18 -3.74 -2.16
C ILE A 94 -3.11 -4.20 -1.03
N PRO A 95 -4.27 -3.55 -0.81
CA PRO A 95 -5.23 -4.00 0.19
C PRO A 95 -5.87 -5.32 -0.22
N LYS A 96 -6.32 -6.09 0.78
CA LYS A 96 -6.99 -7.39 0.63
C LYS A 96 -6.21 -8.30 -0.32
N ALA A 97 -4.89 -8.32 -0.17
CA ALA A 97 -4.01 -8.95 -1.11
C ALA A 97 -4.26 -10.46 -1.16
N GLU A 98 -4.57 -10.93 -2.36
CA GLU A 98 -4.66 -12.33 -2.76
C GLU A 98 -3.67 -12.58 -3.90
N LEU A 99 -3.40 -13.85 -4.21
CA LEU A 99 -2.48 -14.20 -5.32
C LEU A 99 -2.88 -13.51 -6.63
N LYS A 100 -4.18 -13.51 -6.94
CA LYS A 100 -4.69 -12.90 -8.18
C LYS A 100 -4.43 -11.40 -8.23
N SER A 101 -4.74 -10.67 -7.15
CA SER A 101 -4.55 -9.21 -7.14
C SER A 101 -3.08 -8.83 -7.21
N LEU A 102 -2.20 -9.58 -6.53
CA LEU A 102 -0.75 -9.37 -6.61
C LEU A 102 -0.26 -9.50 -8.06
N ILE A 103 -0.55 -10.62 -8.72
CA ILE A 103 -0.13 -10.88 -10.11
C ILE A 103 -0.64 -9.76 -11.02
N THR A 104 -1.91 -9.37 -10.86
CA THR A 104 -2.49 -8.28 -11.66
C THR A 104 -1.75 -6.95 -11.45
N VAL A 105 -1.43 -6.55 -10.21
CA VAL A 105 -0.66 -5.32 -9.98
C VAL A 105 0.73 -5.41 -10.59
N ASP A 106 1.44 -6.53 -10.40
CA ASP A 106 2.80 -6.69 -10.93
C ASP A 106 2.84 -6.63 -12.47
N GLU A 107 1.91 -7.34 -13.14
CA GLU A 107 1.75 -7.28 -14.59
C GLU A 107 1.38 -5.87 -15.09
N MET A 108 0.51 -5.16 -14.37
CA MET A 108 0.19 -3.76 -14.69
C MET A 108 1.42 -2.86 -14.53
N LEU A 109 2.23 -3.02 -13.48
CA LEU A 109 3.46 -2.25 -13.31
C LEU A 109 4.47 -2.51 -14.43
N ASN A 110 4.56 -3.74 -14.92
CA ASN A 110 5.42 -4.08 -16.06
C ASN A 110 5.04 -3.35 -17.35
N THR A 111 3.80 -2.86 -17.44
CA THR A 111 3.32 -2.03 -18.55
C THR A 111 3.39 -0.54 -18.23
N LEU A 112 3.01 -0.14 -17.01
CA LEU A 112 2.86 1.26 -16.63
C LEU A 112 4.20 1.96 -16.40
N GLU A 113 5.19 1.29 -15.81
CA GLU A 113 6.51 1.90 -15.56
C GLU A 113 7.19 2.33 -16.88
N PRO A 114 7.35 1.46 -17.89
CA PRO A 114 7.96 1.86 -19.15
C PRO A 114 7.18 2.98 -19.87
N ASN A 115 5.85 2.95 -19.83
CA ASN A 115 4.99 3.99 -20.42
C ASN A 115 5.16 5.35 -19.74
N ALA A 116 5.54 5.36 -18.46
CA ALA A 116 5.85 6.56 -17.68
C ALA A 116 7.34 6.96 -17.75
N ASN A 117 8.16 6.28 -18.57
CA ASN A 117 9.63 6.42 -18.60
C ASN A 117 10.31 6.13 -17.25
N ILE A 118 9.73 5.20 -16.47
CA ILE A 118 10.26 4.70 -15.21
C ILE A 118 10.98 3.37 -15.49
N GLU A 119 12.13 3.15 -14.86
CA GLU A 119 12.86 1.88 -14.96
C GLU A 119 12.00 0.73 -14.45
N LEU A 120 11.95 -0.37 -15.22
CA LEU A 120 11.18 -1.55 -14.84
C LEU A 120 11.67 -2.09 -13.48
N GLY A 121 10.74 -2.35 -12.56
CA GLY A 121 11.06 -2.83 -11.23
C GLY A 121 11.31 -1.72 -10.19
N SER A 122 11.14 -0.44 -10.56
CA SER A 122 11.36 0.70 -9.66
C SER A 122 10.40 0.69 -8.48
N ILE A 123 9.10 0.57 -8.75
CA ILE A 123 8.04 0.63 -7.75
C ILE A 123 7.92 -0.74 -7.08
N LYS A 124 8.01 -0.75 -5.75
CA LYS A 124 7.93 -1.96 -4.92
C LYS A 124 6.51 -2.26 -4.45
N LEU A 125 6.29 -3.48 -3.98
CA LEU A 125 4.98 -3.96 -3.54
C LEU A 125 5.01 -4.37 -2.07
N ILE A 126 3.92 -4.05 -1.37
CA ILE A 126 3.65 -4.48 0.00
C ILE A 126 2.23 -5.06 0.03
N PRO A 127 2.03 -6.38 -0.09
CA PRO A 127 0.72 -6.98 0.11
C PRO A 127 0.23 -6.77 1.55
N LEU A 128 -1.01 -6.29 1.69
CA LEU A 128 -1.72 -6.22 2.97
C LEU A 128 -2.62 -7.46 3.10
N ILE A 129 -2.18 -8.40 3.94
CA ILE A 129 -2.88 -9.64 4.23
C ILE A 129 -3.89 -9.38 5.33
N GLU A 130 -5.17 -9.40 4.95
CA GLU A 130 -6.25 -9.03 5.87
C GLU A 130 -7.55 -9.82 5.61
N THR A 131 -7.45 -10.86 4.79
CA THR A 131 -8.54 -11.80 4.50
C THR A 131 -8.10 -13.23 4.79
N VAL A 132 -9.06 -14.13 5.03
CA VAL A 132 -8.76 -15.56 5.26
C VAL A 132 -8.09 -16.16 4.03
N LYS A 133 -8.54 -15.76 2.85
CA LYS A 133 -7.95 -16.20 1.59
C LYS A 133 -6.52 -15.69 1.40
N GLY A 134 -6.24 -14.43 1.75
CA GLY A 134 -4.89 -13.88 1.73
C GLY A 134 -3.94 -14.64 2.64
N VAL A 135 -4.38 -14.97 3.87
CA VAL A 135 -3.61 -15.80 4.81
C VAL A 135 -3.28 -17.17 4.21
N ASN A 136 -4.27 -17.85 3.62
CA ASN A 136 -4.07 -19.17 3.02
C ASN A 136 -3.15 -19.15 1.77
N GLN A 137 -2.99 -17.99 1.13
CA GLN A 137 -2.20 -17.83 -0.10
C GLN A 137 -0.84 -17.16 0.14
N ILE A 138 -0.47 -16.84 1.38
CA ILE A 138 0.69 -15.97 1.67
C ILE A 138 2.00 -16.44 1.04
N ASN A 139 2.31 -17.74 1.09
CA ASN A 139 3.53 -18.27 0.46
C ASN A 139 3.52 -18.09 -1.06
N GLN A 140 2.37 -18.33 -1.70
CA GLN A 140 2.22 -18.15 -3.14
C GLN A 140 2.34 -16.66 -3.51
N ILE A 141 1.76 -15.76 -2.72
CA ILE A 141 1.90 -14.31 -2.91
C ILE A 141 3.39 -13.94 -2.86
N LEU A 142 4.12 -14.37 -1.83
CA LEU A 142 5.53 -14.03 -1.65
C LEU A 142 6.44 -14.56 -2.76
N GLU A 143 6.14 -15.73 -3.33
CA GLU A 143 6.94 -16.35 -4.39
C GLU A 143 6.68 -15.78 -5.79
N ASN A 144 5.62 -14.99 -5.99
CA ASN A 144 5.17 -14.57 -7.33
C ASN A 144 5.64 -13.18 -7.75
N SER A 145 6.41 -12.44 -6.93
CA SER A 145 6.93 -11.13 -7.35
C SER A 145 8.21 -10.72 -6.62
N GLU A 146 9.26 -10.42 -7.39
CA GLU A 146 10.52 -9.83 -6.91
C GLU A 146 10.37 -8.38 -6.45
N ARG A 147 9.20 -7.76 -6.67
CA ARG A 147 8.90 -6.39 -6.18
C ARG A 147 8.56 -6.36 -4.70
N ILE A 148 8.27 -7.51 -4.09
CA ILE A 148 7.83 -7.58 -2.70
C ILE A 148 8.99 -7.26 -1.76
N ILE A 149 8.78 -6.25 -0.91
CA ILE A 149 9.80 -5.76 0.05
C ILE A 149 9.35 -5.88 1.51
N GLY A 150 8.13 -6.37 1.74
CA GLY A 150 7.52 -6.53 3.04
C GLY A 150 6.07 -7.00 2.93
N VAL A 151 5.47 -7.36 4.06
CA VAL A 151 4.06 -7.78 4.17
C VAL A 151 3.44 -7.05 5.33
N HIS A 152 2.23 -6.52 5.14
CA HIS A 152 1.42 -6.00 6.24
C HIS A 152 0.34 -7.01 6.63
N LEU A 153 -0.02 -7.02 7.91
CA LEU A 153 -1.13 -7.80 8.45
C LEU A 153 -2.24 -6.85 8.91
N GLY A 154 -3.38 -6.85 8.20
CA GLY A 154 -4.57 -6.10 8.57
C GLY A 154 -5.40 -6.88 9.59
N GLY A 155 -4.98 -6.82 10.86
CA GLY A 155 -5.59 -7.66 11.90
C GLY A 155 -7.03 -7.29 12.26
N GLU A 156 -7.45 -6.03 12.04
CA GLU A 156 -8.84 -5.60 12.31
C GLU A 156 -9.80 -6.24 11.30
N ASP A 157 -9.52 -6.14 10.00
CA ASP A 157 -10.33 -6.74 8.94
C ASP A 157 -10.29 -8.28 8.97
N LEU A 158 -9.12 -8.87 9.24
CA LEU A 158 -9.01 -10.33 9.37
C LEU A 158 -9.86 -10.86 10.54
N THR A 159 -9.87 -10.14 11.66
CA THR A 159 -10.68 -10.49 12.83
C THR A 159 -12.18 -10.39 12.52
N ASN A 160 -12.58 -9.34 11.79
CA ASN A 160 -13.96 -9.16 11.32
C ASN A 160 -14.40 -10.28 10.37
N GLU A 161 -13.56 -10.65 9.41
CA GLU A 161 -13.86 -11.72 8.44
C GLU A 161 -13.99 -13.10 9.10
N LEU A 162 -13.17 -13.37 10.11
CA LEU A 162 -13.25 -14.61 10.89
C LEU A 162 -14.44 -14.64 11.86
N GLY A 163 -15.18 -13.53 12.03
CA GLY A 163 -16.27 -13.43 13.00
C GLY A 163 -15.80 -13.52 14.46
N VAL A 164 -14.54 -13.19 14.73
CA VAL A 164 -13.95 -13.28 16.06
C VAL A 164 -14.06 -11.93 16.76
N ASN A 165 -14.37 -11.93 18.06
CA ASN A 165 -14.36 -10.69 18.83
C ASN A 165 -12.93 -10.20 19.07
N ARG A 166 -12.69 -8.92 18.78
CA ARG A 166 -11.41 -8.27 19.01
C ARG A 166 -11.01 -8.35 20.48
N THR A 167 -9.86 -8.97 20.74
CA THR A 167 -9.20 -8.95 22.05
C THR A 167 -7.69 -8.82 21.88
N LYS A 168 -7.00 -8.32 22.92
CA LYS A 168 -5.52 -8.29 22.93
C LYS A 168 -4.88 -9.67 22.72
N LYS A 169 -5.60 -10.76 23.04
CA LYS A 169 -5.12 -12.13 22.90
C LYS A 169 -5.23 -12.63 21.46
N VAL A 170 -6.34 -12.35 20.77
CA VAL A 170 -6.57 -12.74 19.37
C VAL A 170 -5.53 -12.10 18.44
N MET A 171 -5.24 -10.81 18.63
CA MET A 171 -4.22 -10.11 17.82
C MET A 171 -2.81 -10.70 17.95
N ARG A 172 -2.46 -11.26 19.12
CA ARG A 172 -1.15 -11.89 19.32
C ARG A 172 -1.01 -13.22 18.60
N TYR A 173 -2.10 -13.96 18.38
CA TYR A 173 -2.05 -15.26 17.72
C TYR A 173 -1.56 -15.15 16.27
N PHE A 174 -2.05 -14.14 15.53
CA PHE A 174 -1.63 -13.92 14.14
C PHE A 174 -0.17 -13.49 13.98
N LEU A 175 0.47 -12.97 15.04
CA LEU A 175 1.87 -12.54 15.03
C LEU A 175 2.84 -13.66 15.41
N GLN A 176 2.36 -14.84 15.82
CA GLN A 176 3.19 -15.93 16.36
C GLN A 176 3.59 -17.00 15.34
N GLU A 177 2.98 -17.02 14.16
CA GLU A 177 3.26 -18.00 13.10
C GLU A 177 4.43 -17.57 12.18
N VAL A 178 5.03 -16.40 12.41
CA VAL A 178 6.25 -15.96 11.74
C VAL A 178 7.45 -16.33 12.62
N ASN A 179 7.87 -17.60 12.58
CA ASN A 179 9.15 -18.06 13.12
C ASN A 179 10.05 -18.55 11.99
#